data_AF-A0A357R7L7-F1
#
_entry.id   AF-A0A357R7L7-F1
#
_cell.length_a   1.000
_cell.length_b   1.000
_cell.length_c   1.000
_cell.angle_alpha   90.00
_cell.angle_beta   90.00
_cell.angle_gamma   90.00
#
_symmetry.space_group_name_H-M   'P 1'
#
loop_
_entity.id
_entity.type
_entity.pdbx_description
1 polymer ?
#
loop_
_entity_poly.entity_id
_entity_poly.type
_entity_poly.pdbx_seq_one_letter_code
_entity_poly.pdbx_strand_id
1 'polypeptide(L)'
;ETGDSLLPALDTLAEYYSARESIKNRLLGIMFYPLLLAAVATGSGVIALWYVVPGFSSLYRVLGTEIPAATRWIFAASREITPVRLLAAVILLAVLLGSAGWLLAKKAKWQTLAKLPLVGTIYCYWFCKVSAMITASGHTLEEALRMTATVSRRGPAPAALAAIREGSSLYSALEGSPGVLRSFVAQGERTGELPMALTKAAEYYGQRLEESMENFQRLLEPLSVLIVGGMVAAMLLVLMLPVLQLARVF
;
A
#
# COMPACT_ATOMS: atom_id res chain seq x y z
N GLU A 1 33.49 16.89 -25.42
CA GLU A 1 32.20 16.34 -25.88
C GLU A 1 31.44 15.54 -24.81
N THR A 2 32.10 14.91 -23.83
CA THR A 2 31.41 14.20 -22.72
C THR A 2 30.70 15.11 -21.70
N GLY A 3 31.08 16.39 -21.60
CA GLY A 3 30.47 17.38 -20.69
C GLY A 3 29.05 17.82 -21.09
N ASP A 4 28.74 17.82 -22.38
CA ASP A 4 27.48 18.38 -22.91
C ASP A 4 26.33 17.34 -22.83
N SER A 5 26.65 16.04 -22.94
CA SER A 5 25.70 14.95 -22.73
C SER A 5 25.42 14.64 -21.25
N LEU A 6 26.23 15.16 -20.33
CA LEU A 6 26.07 14.96 -18.88
C LEU A 6 24.90 15.77 -18.32
N LEU A 7 24.69 17.00 -18.80
CA LEU A 7 23.61 17.87 -18.30
C LEU A 7 22.21 17.26 -18.53
N PRO A 8 21.85 16.81 -19.75
CA PRO A 8 20.54 16.18 -19.99
C PRO A 8 20.36 14.87 -19.22
N ALA A 9 21.43 14.09 -19.03
CA ALA A 9 21.40 12.85 -18.26
C ALA A 9 21.21 13.11 -16.75
N LEU A 10 21.80 14.18 -16.22
CA LEU A 10 21.61 14.62 -14.84
C LEU A 10 20.19 15.12 -14.60
N ASP A 11 19.64 15.94 -15.50
CA ASP A 11 18.24 16.40 -15.42
C ASP A 11 17.26 15.23 -15.44
N THR A 12 17.53 14.28 -16.32
CA THR A 12 16.81 13.00 -16.44
C THR A 12 16.83 12.23 -15.11
N LEU A 13 18.00 12.07 -14.50
CA LEU A 13 18.11 11.39 -13.20
C LEU A 13 17.41 12.18 -12.09
N ALA A 14 17.56 13.50 -12.07
CA ALA A 14 16.90 14.37 -11.11
C ALA A 14 15.38 14.25 -11.18
N GLU A 15 14.80 14.24 -12.38
CA GLU A 15 13.37 13.98 -12.58
C GLU A 15 12.94 12.61 -12.06
N TYR A 16 13.70 11.56 -12.36
CA TYR A 16 13.40 10.19 -11.91
C TYR A 16 13.39 10.11 -10.38
N TYR A 17 14.43 10.64 -9.71
CA TYR A 17 14.53 10.62 -8.25
C TYR A 17 13.48 11.53 -7.59
N SER A 18 13.20 12.70 -8.17
CA SER A 18 12.15 13.61 -7.70
C SER A 18 10.77 12.94 -7.74
N ALA A 19 10.42 12.32 -8.87
CA ALA A 19 9.17 11.57 -9.01
C ALA A 19 9.08 10.38 -8.04
N ARG A 20 10.20 9.68 -7.82
CA ARG A 20 10.25 8.56 -6.88
C ARG A 20 10.05 9.02 -5.43
N GLU A 21 10.70 10.10 -5.05
CA GLU A 21 10.62 10.65 -3.69
C GLU A 21 9.25 11.27 -3.42
N SER A 22 8.63 11.95 -4.40
CA SER A 22 7.27 12.48 -4.26
C SER A 22 6.25 11.38 -4.05
N ILE A 23 6.30 10.30 -4.85
CA ILE A 23 5.44 9.11 -4.70
C ILE A 23 5.63 8.49 -3.31
N LYS A 24 6.89 8.31 -2.88
CA LYS A 24 7.23 7.74 -1.58
C LYS A 24 6.69 8.60 -0.43
N ASN A 25 6.94 9.91 -0.47
CA ASN A 25 6.49 10.84 0.58
C ASN A 25 4.97 10.94 0.60
N ARG A 26 4.31 10.88 -0.55
CA ARG A 26 2.84 10.83 -0.63
C ARG A 26 2.29 9.56 0.01
N LEU A 27 2.88 8.40 -0.29
CA LEU A 27 2.50 7.12 0.35
C LEU A 27 2.71 7.15 1.87
N LEU A 28 3.86 7.68 2.33
CA LEU A 28 4.14 7.83 3.76
C LEU A 28 3.15 8.79 4.44
N GLY A 29 2.80 9.89 3.78
CA GLY A 29 1.80 10.84 4.27
C GLY A 29 0.42 10.21 4.45
N ILE A 30 -0.02 9.39 3.48
CA ILE A 30 -1.29 8.66 3.55
C ILE A 30 -1.29 7.65 4.71
N MET A 31 -0.15 7.04 5.01
CA MET A 31 -0.01 6.04 6.09
C MET A 31 0.12 6.66 7.49
N PHE A 32 0.54 7.92 7.59
CA PHE A 32 0.76 8.57 8.88
C PHE A 32 -0.52 8.66 9.73
N TYR A 33 -1.63 9.05 9.12
CA TYR A 33 -2.90 9.23 9.83
C TYR A 33 -3.46 7.91 10.42
N PRO A 34 -3.61 6.81 9.65
CA PRO A 34 -4.01 5.52 10.20
C PRO A 34 -3.08 5.01 11.29
N LEU A 35 -1.76 5.20 11.13
CA LEU A 35 -0.77 4.72 12.09
C LEU A 35 -0.86 5.48 13.42
N LEU A 36 -1.03 6.80 13.38
CA LEU A 36 -1.20 7.62 14.57
C LEU A 36 -2.47 7.21 15.34
N LEU A 37 -3.59 7.07 14.65
CA LEU A 37 -4.84 6.62 15.27
C LEU A 37 -4.72 5.21 15.87
N ALA A 38 -4.13 4.27 15.13
CA ALA A 38 -3.90 2.92 15.62
C ALA A 38 -2.98 2.90 16.85
N ALA A 39 -1.93 3.74 16.88
CA ALA A 39 -1.03 3.86 18.02
C ALA A 39 -1.76 4.40 19.27
N VAL A 40 -2.55 5.46 19.12
CA VAL A 40 -3.33 6.05 20.23
C VAL A 40 -4.37 5.07 20.74
N ALA A 41 -5.12 4.43 19.85
CA ALA A 41 -6.12 3.43 20.22
C ALA A 41 -5.46 2.24 20.93
N THR A 42 -4.34 1.73 20.38
CA THR A 42 -3.64 0.58 20.99
C THR A 42 -3.09 0.95 22.36
N GLY A 43 -2.52 2.15 22.49
CA GLY A 43 -2.06 2.69 23.77
C GLY A 43 -3.18 2.77 24.80
N SER A 44 -4.35 3.31 24.44
CA SER A 44 -5.49 3.39 25.36
C SER A 44 -6.02 2.00 25.74
N GLY A 45 -6.09 1.07 24.80
CA GLY A 45 -6.48 -0.32 25.07
C GLY A 45 -5.54 -1.04 26.03
N VAL A 46 -4.22 -0.82 25.89
CA VAL A 46 -3.21 -1.35 26.82
C VAL A 46 -3.40 -0.79 28.23
N ILE A 47 -3.65 0.52 28.37
CA ILE A 47 -3.91 1.14 29.68
C ILE A 47 -5.18 0.56 30.32
N ALA A 48 -6.25 0.40 29.54
CA ALA A 48 -7.50 -0.18 30.05
C ALA A 48 -7.30 -1.61 30.57
N LEU A 49 -6.62 -2.48 29.81
CA LEU A 49 -6.36 -3.87 30.21
C LEU A 49 -5.39 -3.98 31.39
N TRP A 50 -4.37 -3.13 31.47
CA TRP A 50 -3.33 -3.23 32.50
C TRP A 50 -3.71 -2.58 33.82
N TYR A 51 -4.40 -1.44 33.79
CA TYR A 51 -4.72 -0.68 35.00
C TYR A 51 -6.20 -0.81 35.40
N VAL A 52 -7.11 -0.65 34.43
CA VAL A 52 -8.54 -0.53 34.73
C VAL A 52 -9.18 -1.88 35.01
N VAL A 53 -8.94 -2.88 34.16
CA VAL A 53 -9.52 -4.22 34.31
C VAL A 53 -9.13 -4.91 35.64
N PRO A 54 -7.86 -4.91 36.09
CA PRO A 54 -7.50 -5.49 37.39
C PRO A 54 -8.18 -4.79 38.57
N GLY A 55 -8.37 -3.46 38.50
CA GLY A 55 -9.10 -2.71 39.50
C GLY A 55 -10.55 -3.17 39.67
N PHE A 56 -11.23 -3.55 38.59
CA PHE A 56 -12.55 -4.17 38.68
C PHE A 56 -12.50 -5.59 39.24
N SER A 57 -11.47 -6.38 38.90
CA SER A 57 -11.34 -7.75 39.43
C SER A 57 -11.23 -7.81 40.96
N SER A 58 -10.54 -6.83 41.57
CA SER A 58 -10.43 -6.75 43.02
C SER A 58 -11.75 -6.34 43.68
N LEU A 59 -12.52 -5.45 43.04
CA LEU A 59 -13.86 -5.05 43.51
C LEU A 59 -14.84 -6.25 43.53
N TYR A 60 -14.86 -7.08 42.48
CA TYR A 60 -15.70 -8.28 42.45
C TYR A 60 -15.33 -9.30 43.53
N ARG A 61 -14.03 -9.46 43.82
CA ARG A 61 -13.55 -10.34 44.91
C ARG A 61 -14.04 -9.88 46.29
N VAL A 62 -14.11 -8.58 46.52
CA VAL A 62 -14.60 -8.00 47.78
C VAL A 62 -16.11 -8.17 47.92
N LEU A 63 -16.87 -8.06 46.83
CA LEU A 63 -18.33 -8.18 46.81
C LEU A 63 -18.83 -9.64 46.84
N GLY A 64 -17.93 -10.63 46.76
CA GLY A 64 -18.28 -12.06 46.84
C GLY A 64 -19.14 -12.56 45.68
N THR A 65 -19.25 -11.81 44.59
CA THR A 65 -20.09 -12.12 43.43
C THR A 65 -19.28 -12.76 42.31
N GLU A 66 -19.81 -13.82 41.70
CA GLU A 66 -19.14 -14.49 40.59
C GLU A 66 -19.08 -13.59 39.35
N ILE A 67 -17.93 -13.60 38.67
CA ILE A 67 -17.75 -12.88 37.41
C ILE A 67 -18.68 -13.51 36.35
N PRO A 68 -19.58 -12.73 35.75
CA PRO A 68 -20.53 -13.26 34.77
C PRO A 68 -19.85 -13.81 33.51
N ALA A 69 -20.48 -14.81 32.89
CA ALA A 69 -19.89 -15.57 31.78
C ALA A 69 -19.44 -14.70 30.59
N ALA A 70 -20.17 -13.62 30.29
CA ALA A 70 -19.82 -12.68 29.21
C ALA A 70 -18.47 -11.96 29.45
N THR A 71 -18.13 -11.70 30.72
CA THR A 71 -16.91 -10.98 31.12
C THR A 71 -15.74 -11.94 31.39
N ARG A 72 -16.02 -13.24 31.55
CA ARG A 72 -15.02 -14.27 31.87
C ARG A 72 -13.96 -14.42 30.76
N TRP A 73 -14.37 -14.33 29.50
CA TRP A 73 -13.46 -14.35 28.35
C TRP A 73 -12.53 -13.12 28.31
N ILE A 74 -13.05 -11.96 28.69
CA ILE A 74 -12.30 -10.71 28.76
C ILE A 74 -11.24 -10.77 29.87
N PHE A 75 -11.59 -11.28 31.05
CA PHE A 75 -10.64 -11.47 32.15
C PHE A 75 -9.63 -12.60 31.89
N ALA A 76 -10.03 -13.66 31.19
CA ALA A 76 -9.11 -14.71 30.74
C ALA A 76 -8.13 -14.15 29.70
N ALA A 77 -8.62 -13.35 28.75
CA ALA A 77 -7.80 -12.64 27.78
C ALA A 77 -6.86 -11.63 28.48
N SER A 78 -7.31 -10.88 29.48
CA SER A 78 -6.46 -9.92 30.20
C SER A 78 -5.36 -10.59 31.03
N ARG A 79 -5.54 -11.84 31.48
CA ARG A 79 -4.50 -12.63 32.16
C ARG A 79 -3.42 -13.15 31.20
N GLU A 80 -3.79 -13.48 29.97
CA GLU A 80 -2.87 -13.99 28.94
C GLU A 80 -2.26 -12.87 28.07
N ILE A 81 -2.87 -11.68 28.03
CA ILE A 81 -2.42 -10.53 27.25
C ILE A 81 -1.58 -9.62 28.14
N THR A 82 -0.29 -9.91 28.24
CA THR A 82 0.72 -8.94 28.68
C THR A 82 0.89 -7.87 27.58
N PRO A 83 1.12 -6.58 27.88
CA PRO A 83 1.36 -5.54 26.86
C PRO A 83 2.39 -5.95 25.80
N VAL A 84 3.41 -6.72 26.20
CA VAL A 84 4.43 -7.30 25.32
C VAL A 84 3.85 -8.28 24.29
N ARG A 85 2.87 -9.11 24.68
CA ARG A 85 2.19 -10.07 23.78
C ARG A 85 1.23 -9.37 22.81
N LEU A 86 0.57 -8.29 23.25
CA LEU A 86 -0.31 -7.50 22.37
C LEU A 86 0.51 -6.73 21.32
N LEU A 87 1.62 -6.11 21.74
CA LEU A 87 2.57 -5.48 20.81
C LEU A 87 3.16 -6.52 19.85
N ALA A 88 3.56 -7.70 20.35
CA ALA A 88 4.04 -8.80 19.53
C ALA A 88 2.97 -9.29 18.54
N ALA A 89 1.69 -9.33 18.91
CA ALA A 89 0.59 -9.73 18.03
C ALA A 89 0.35 -8.69 16.90
N VAL A 90 0.42 -7.39 17.20
CA VAL A 90 0.30 -6.33 16.17
C VAL A 90 1.50 -6.38 15.22
N ILE A 91 2.71 -6.54 15.75
CA ILE A 91 3.93 -6.67 14.93
C ILE A 91 3.85 -7.95 14.09
N LEU A 92 3.44 -9.07 14.66
CA LEU A 92 3.27 -10.33 13.95
C LEU A 92 2.23 -10.22 12.83
N LEU A 93 1.11 -9.55 13.08
CA LEU A 93 0.08 -9.28 12.08
C LEU A 93 0.60 -8.39 10.96
N ALA A 94 1.34 -7.32 11.29
CA ALA A 94 1.98 -6.46 10.29
C ALA A 94 2.99 -7.22 9.44
N VAL A 95 3.80 -8.09 10.06
CA VAL A 95 4.76 -8.97 9.37
C VAL A 95 4.03 -10.02 8.52
N LEU A 96 2.93 -10.61 8.99
CA LEU A 96 2.12 -11.56 8.23
C LEU A 96 1.47 -10.91 7.01
N LEU A 97 0.86 -9.73 7.18
CA LEU A 97 0.26 -8.99 6.07
C LEU A 97 1.32 -8.51 5.07
N GLY A 98 2.46 -8.02 5.57
CA GLY A 98 3.59 -7.60 4.73
C GLY A 98 4.21 -8.77 3.98
N SER A 99 4.43 -9.91 4.64
CA SER A 99 5.00 -11.11 4.03
C SER A 99 4.02 -11.81 3.08
N ALA A 100 2.73 -11.88 3.42
CA ALA A 100 1.70 -12.38 2.52
C ALA A 100 1.58 -11.49 1.27
N GLY A 101 1.54 -10.17 1.45
CA GLY A 101 1.56 -9.21 0.35
C GLY A 101 2.81 -9.35 -0.52
N TRP A 102 3.98 -9.56 0.10
CA TRP A 102 5.24 -9.77 -0.61
C TRP A 102 5.31 -11.10 -1.36
N LEU A 103 4.84 -12.19 -0.75
CA LEU A 103 4.81 -13.53 -1.35
C LEU A 103 3.78 -13.62 -2.49
N LEU A 104 2.60 -13.02 -2.30
CA LEU A 104 1.59 -12.87 -3.35
C LEU A 104 2.14 -12.02 -4.49
N ALA A 105 2.79 -10.89 -4.20
CA ALA A 105 3.44 -10.06 -5.21
C ALA A 105 4.62 -10.78 -5.90
N LYS A 106 5.30 -11.71 -5.23
CA LYS A 106 6.42 -12.50 -5.79
C LYS A 106 5.97 -13.58 -6.77
N LYS A 107 4.77 -14.14 -6.58
CA LYS A 107 4.19 -15.17 -7.46
C LYS A 107 3.17 -14.63 -8.47
N ALA A 108 2.68 -13.41 -8.29
CA ALA A 108 1.67 -12.82 -9.17
C ALA A 108 2.26 -12.48 -10.55
N LYS A 109 1.53 -12.85 -11.60
CA LYS A 109 1.83 -12.45 -12.99
C LYS A 109 1.43 -10.99 -13.20
N TRP A 110 2.02 -10.32 -14.17
CA TRP A 110 1.65 -8.95 -14.56
C TRP A 110 0.12 -8.78 -14.73
N GLN A 111 -0.52 -9.73 -15.42
CA GLN A 111 -1.96 -9.75 -15.66
C GLN A 111 -2.82 -9.76 -14.38
N THR A 112 -2.29 -10.25 -13.26
CA THR A 112 -2.98 -10.24 -11.96
C THR A 112 -2.71 -8.95 -11.20
N LEU A 113 -1.47 -8.45 -11.25
CA LEU A 113 -1.08 -7.17 -10.64
C LEU A 113 -1.78 -5.97 -11.31
N ALA A 114 -1.99 -6.05 -12.62
CA ALA A 114 -2.71 -5.06 -13.42
C ALA A 114 -4.16 -4.82 -12.97
N LYS A 115 -4.78 -5.80 -12.28
CA LYS A 115 -6.17 -5.68 -11.79
C LYS A 115 -6.29 -4.81 -10.54
N LEU A 116 -5.20 -4.58 -9.81
CA LEU A 116 -5.21 -3.69 -8.66
C LEU A 116 -5.06 -2.24 -9.16
N PRO A 117 -6.00 -1.34 -8.85
CA PRO A 117 -6.04 0.01 -9.44
C PRO A 117 -4.79 0.83 -9.14
N LEU A 118 -4.28 0.79 -7.91
CA LEU A 118 -3.06 1.52 -7.54
C LEU A 118 -1.80 0.86 -8.12
N VAL A 119 -1.71 -0.47 -8.00
CA VAL A 119 -0.50 -1.23 -8.38
C VAL A 119 -0.31 -1.23 -9.90
N GLY A 120 -1.35 -1.51 -10.67
CA GLY A 120 -1.31 -1.47 -12.14
C GLY A 120 -0.91 -0.09 -12.66
N THR A 121 -1.47 0.97 -12.07
CA THR A 121 -1.16 2.36 -12.43
C THR A 121 0.31 2.71 -12.13
N ILE A 122 0.86 2.30 -10.97
CA ILE A 122 2.28 2.50 -10.64
C ILE A 122 3.19 1.83 -11.68
N TYR A 123 2.94 0.57 -12.03
CA TYR A 123 3.78 -0.16 -12.98
C TYR A 123 3.67 0.42 -14.40
N CYS A 124 2.47 0.83 -14.83
CA CYS A 124 2.27 1.53 -16.11
C CYS A 124 2.97 2.89 -16.13
N TYR A 125 2.88 3.66 -15.04
CA TYR A 125 3.58 4.94 -14.90
C TYR A 125 5.10 4.77 -15.05
N TRP A 126 5.71 3.87 -14.27
CA TRP A 126 7.15 3.63 -14.36
C TRP A 126 7.58 3.06 -15.71
N PHE A 127 6.75 2.21 -16.31
CA PHE A 127 6.98 1.72 -17.67
C PHE A 127 7.05 2.87 -18.67
N CYS A 128 6.05 3.76 -18.67
CA CYS A 128 6.00 4.88 -19.59
C CYS A 128 7.10 5.90 -19.30
N LYS A 129 7.28 6.31 -18.04
CA LYS A 129 8.25 7.36 -17.66
C LYS A 129 9.68 6.96 -17.98
N VAL A 130 10.10 5.73 -17.64
CA VAL A 130 11.48 5.26 -17.91
C VAL A 130 11.68 4.99 -19.40
N SER A 131 10.71 4.37 -20.08
CA SER A 131 10.85 4.09 -21.52
C SER A 131 10.84 5.39 -22.34
N ALA A 132 9.95 6.34 -22.04
CA ALA A 132 9.90 7.65 -22.68
C ALA A 132 11.23 8.38 -22.53
N MET A 133 11.74 8.46 -21.30
CA MET A 133 13.01 9.11 -20.97
C MET A 133 14.20 8.56 -21.75
N ILE A 134 14.33 7.24 -21.84
CA ILE A 134 15.45 6.60 -22.54
C ILE A 134 15.29 6.69 -24.06
N THR A 135 14.06 6.59 -24.57
CA THR A 135 13.82 6.77 -26.01
C THR A 135 13.99 8.24 -26.44
N ALA A 136 13.71 9.20 -25.57
CA ALA A 136 13.88 10.63 -25.82
C ALA A 136 15.36 11.04 -25.88
N SER A 137 16.25 10.33 -25.18
CA SER A 137 17.70 10.50 -25.30
C SER A 137 18.31 9.81 -26.54
N GLY A 138 17.48 9.29 -27.45
CA GLY A 138 17.91 8.75 -28.74
C GLY A 138 18.32 7.29 -28.72
N HIS A 139 18.17 6.59 -27.59
CA HIS A 139 18.41 5.14 -27.54
C HIS A 139 17.30 4.35 -28.24
N THR A 140 17.64 3.13 -28.66
CA THR A 140 16.68 2.22 -29.28
C THR A 140 15.61 1.78 -28.28
N LEU A 141 14.43 1.43 -28.80
CA LEU A 141 13.33 0.93 -27.97
C LEU A 141 13.71 -0.34 -27.18
N GLU A 142 14.51 -1.23 -27.77
CA GLU A 142 14.98 -2.42 -27.06
C GLU A 142 15.84 -2.05 -25.84
N GLU A 143 16.75 -1.08 -25.99
CA GLU A 143 17.58 -0.57 -24.91
C GLU A 143 16.73 0.04 -23.80
N ALA A 144 15.76 0.87 -24.18
CA ALA A 144 14.81 1.48 -23.26
C ALA A 144 14.03 0.41 -22.47
N LEU A 145 13.48 -0.60 -23.14
CA LEU A 145 12.74 -1.68 -22.48
C LEU A 145 13.62 -2.54 -21.57
N ARG A 146 14.88 -2.77 -21.95
CA ARG A 146 15.84 -3.51 -21.11
C ARG A 146 16.11 -2.78 -19.81
N MET A 147 16.35 -1.48 -19.85
CA MET A 147 16.52 -0.66 -18.65
C MET A 147 15.21 -0.54 -17.86
N THR A 148 14.08 -0.34 -18.52
CA THR A 148 12.77 -0.32 -17.85
C THR A 148 12.48 -1.66 -17.14
N ALA A 149 12.91 -2.79 -17.69
CA ALA A 149 12.74 -4.10 -17.06
C ALA A 149 13.61 -4.29 -15.79
N THR A 150 14.71 -3.55 -15.62
CA THR A 150 15.49 -3.56 -14.37
C THR A 150 14.79 -2.74 -13.27
N VAL A 151 14.17 -1.64 -13.64
CA VAL A 151 13.40 -0.77 -12.72
C VAL A 151 12.04 -1.39 -12.37
N SER A 152 11.37 -1.98 -13.35
CA SER A 152 9.97 -2.42 -13.30
C SER A 152 9.84 -3.91 -13.68
N ARG A 153 10.54 -4.78 -12.94
CA ARG A 153 10.68 -6.22 -13.26
C ARG A 153 9.36 -7.01 -13.29
N ARG A 154 8.31 -6.52 -12.64
CA ARG A 154 6.99 -7.17 -12.61
C ARG A 154 5.93 -6.43 -13.42
N GLY A 155 6.33 -5.31 -14.05
CA GLY A 155 5.49 -4.54 -14.93
C GLY A 155 5.42 -5.14 -16.34
N PRO A 156 4.94 -4.37 -17.32
CA PRO A 156 4.83 -4.82 -18.70
C PRO A 156 6.18 -4.93 -19.43
N ALA A 157 7.26 -4.32 -18.92
CA ALA A 157 8.55 -4.23 -19.60
C ALA A 157 9.22 -5.56 -19.98
N PRO A 158 9.28 -6.60 -19.11
CA PRO A 158 9.94 -7.85 -19.48
C PRO A 158 9.22 -8.60 -20.60
N ALA A 159 7.88 -8.60 -20.59
CA ALA A 159 7.07 -9.21 -21.63
C ALA A 159 7.18 -8.40 -22.94
N ALA A 160 7.18 -7.07 -22.85
CA ALA A 160 7.44 -6.16 -23.96
C ALA A 160 8.81 -6.41 -24.62
N LEU A 161 9.87 -6.53 -23.81
CA LEU A 161 11.22 -6.79 -24.31
C LEU A 161 11.32 -8.13 -25.05
N ALA A 162 10.70 -9.20 -24.51
CA ALA A 162 10.68 -10.50 -25.16
C ALA A 162 9.97 -10.45 -26.52
N ALA A 163 8.80 -9.83 -26.58
CA ALA A 163 8.02 -9.71 -27.81
C ALA A 163 8.74 -8.91 -28.90
N ILE A 164 9.42 -7.82 -28.55
CA ILE A 164 10.19 -7.03 -29.53
C ILE A 164 11.39 -7.83 -30.07
N ARG A 165 12.06 -8.61 -29.23
CA ARG A 165 13.15 -9.50 -29.68
C ARG A 165 12.69 -10.60 -30.63
N GLU A 166 11.43 -11.01 -30.50
CA GLU A 166 10.78 -11.96 -31.40
C GLU A 166 10.21 -11.29 -32.67
N GLY A 167 10.37 -9.97 -32.83
CA GLY A 167 9.88 -9.22 -33.99
C GLY A 167 8.40 -8.85 -33.92
N SER A 168 7.75 -9.03 -32.77
CA SER A 168 6.37 -8.62 -32.55
C SER A 168 6.26 -7.13 -32.18
N SER A 169 5.09 -6.53 -32.42
CA SER A 169 4.85 -5.11 -32.07
C SER A 169 4.73 -4.91 -30.56
N LEU A 170 5.11 -3.72 -30.08
CA LEU A 170 4.93 -3.33 -28.68
C LEU A 170 3.45 -3.31 -28.30
N TYR A 171 2.56 -2.94 -29.23
CA TYR A 171 1.12 -3.02 -29.01
C TYR A 171 0.66 -4.43 -28.61
N SER A 172 1.12 -5.45 -29.35
CA SER A 172 0.76 -6.85 -29.07
C SER A 172 1.28 -7.28 -27.69
N ALA A 173 2.52 -6.91 -27.36
CA ALA A 173 3.17 -7.27 -26.11
C ALA A 173 2.52 -6.71 -24.84
N LEU A 174 1.74 -5.63 -25.00
CA LEU A 174 1.03 -4.97 -23.91
C LEU A 174 -0.36 -5.56 -23.65
N GLU A 175 -0.65 -6.77 -24.14
CA GLU A 175 -1.91 -7.47 -23.86
C GLU A 175 -2.21 -7.62 -22.38
N GLY A 176 -3.42 -7.22 -21.97
CA GLY A 176 -3.85 -7.25 -20.57
C GLY A 176 -3.31 -6.11 -19.71
N SER A 177 -2.61 -5.13 -20.29
CA SER A 177 -2.27 -3.89 -19.57
C SER A 177 -3.53 -3.05 -19.33
N PRO A 178 -3.71 -2.48 -18.13
CA PRO A 178 -4.93 -1.77 -17.77
C PRO A 178 -4.98 -0.37 -18.39
N GLY A 179 -6.17 0.08 -18.77
CA GLY A 179 -6.43 1.43 -19.25
C GLY A 179 -6.04 1.65 -20.72
N VAL A 180 -5.52 2.85 -21.01
CA VAL A 180 -5.30 3.36 -22.37
C VAL A 180 -3.86 3.20 -22.87
N LEU A 181 -2.99 2.50 -22.13
CA LEU A 181 -1.58 2.29 -22.50
C LEU A 181 -1.41 1.73 -23.91
N ARG A 182 -2.22 0.71 -24.25
CA ARG A 182 -2.20 0.11 -25.59
C ARG A 182 -2.56 1.11 -26.68
N SER A 183 -3.48 2.03 -26.41
CA SER A 183 -3.92 3.04 -27.38
C SER A 183 -2.83 4.07 -27.66
N PHE A 184 -2.11 4.53 -26.64
CA PHE A 184 -0.96 5.41 -26.81
C PHE A 184 0.13 4.73 -27.64
N VAL A 185 0.49 3.48 -27.30
CA VAL A 185 1.50 2.73 -28.06
C VAL A 185 1.06 2.46 -29.49
N ALA A 186 -0.18 2.05 -29.71
CA ALA A 186 -0.71 1.84 -31.06
C ALA A 186 -0.61 3.10 -31.93
N GLN A 187 -0.90 4.27 -31.34
CA GLN A 187 -0.77 5.54 -32.04
C GLN A 187 0.71 5.85 -32.35
N GLY A 188 1.59 5.71 -31.37
CA GLY A 188 3.04 5.97 -31.54
C GLY A 188 3.73 5.04 -32.53
N GLU A 189 3.35 3.76 -32.56
CA GLU A 189 3.87 2.80 -33.55
C GLU A 189 3.39 3.13 -34.97
N ARG A 190 2.14 3.59 -35.13
CA ARG A 190 1.58 3.96 -36.44
C ARG A 190 2.15 5.26 -36.99
N THR A 191 2.40 6.24 -36.12
CA THR A 191 2.97 7.54 -36.53
C THR A 191 4.49 7.54 -36.57
N GLY A 192 5.14 6.50 -36.05
CA GLY A 192 6.60 6.45 -35.88
C GLY A 192 7.11 7.33 -34.73
N GLU A 193 6.23 7.97 -33.98
CA GLU A 193 6.55 8.89 -32.88
C GLU A 193 6.33 8.24 -31.51
N LEU A 194 6.88 7.04 -31.33
CA LEU A 194 6.77 6.30 -30.08
C LEU A 194 7.31 7.06 -28.85
N PRO A 195 8.43 7.80 -28.92
CA PRO A 195 8.92 8.57 -27.77
C PRO A 195 7.87 9.58 -27.27
N MET A 196 7.24 10.34 -28.18
CA MET A 196 6.20 11.30 -27.81
C MET A 196 4.95 10.61 -27.24
N ALA A 197 4.55 9.47 -27.80
CA ALA A 197 3.42 8.71 -27.30
C ALA A 197 3.66 8.17 -25.87
N LEU A 198 4.87 7.68 -25.59
CA LEU A 198 5.26 7.22 -24.25
C LEU A 198 5.34 8.37 -23.24
N THR A 199 5.79 9.56 -23.65
CA THR A 199 5.79 10.76 -22.79
C THR A 199 4.36 11.14 -22.39
N LYS A 200 3.43 11.23 -23.37
CA LYS A 200 2.01 11.51 -23.08
C LYS A 200 1.37 10.43 -22.21
N ALA A 201 1.72 9.16 -22.42
CA ALA A 201 1.27 8.07 -21.57
C ALA A 201 1.82 8.22 -20.13
N ALA A 202 3.08 8.63 -19.95
CA ALA A 202 3.68 8.86 -18.64
C ALA A 202 2.98 9.98 -17.88
N GLU A 203 2.64 11.09 -18.54
CA GLU A 203 1.86 12.19 -17.97
C GLU A 203 0.47 11.72 -17.55
N TYR A 204 -0.23 11.00 -18.42
CA TYR A 204 -1.56 10.44 -18.13
C TYR A 204 -1.54 9.51 -16.93
N TYR A 205 -0.61 8.54 -16.90
CA TYR A 205 -0.50 7.61 -15.78
C TYR A 205 0.02 8.29 -14.51
N GLY A 206 0.75 9.41 -14.62
CA GLY A 206 1.14 10.24 -13.48
C GLY A 206 -0.08 10.89 -12.82
N GLN A 207 -0.97 11.47 -13.63
CA GLN A 207 -2.24 12.02 -13.12
C GLN A 207 -3.14 10.93 -12.53
N ARG A 208 -3.27 9.79 -13.20
CA ARG A 208 -4.03 8.63 -12.68
C ARG A 208 -3.45 8.09 -11.38
N LEU A 209 -2.13 8.13 -11.22
CA LEU A 209 -1.47 7.71 -9.99
C LEU A 209 -1.86 8.63 -8.84
N GLU A 210 -1.85 9.95 -9.07
CA GLU A 210 -2.28 10.95 -8.10
C GLU A 210 -3.74 10.75 -7.68
N GLU A 211 -4.65 10.60 -8.65
CA GLU A 211 -6.07 10.29 -8.39
C GLU A 211 -6.24 8.98 -7.59
N SER A 212 -5.46 7.95 -7.93
CA SER A 212 -5.51 6.66 -7.24
C SER A 212 -5.00 6.76 -5.80
N MET A 213 -3.98 7.57 -5.56
CA MET A 213 -3.47 7.86 -4.21
C MET A 213 -4.52 8.59 -3.37
N GLU A 214 -5.21 9.58 -3.92
CA GLU A 214 -6.31 10.27 -3.24
C GLU A 214 -7.47 9.33 -2.92
N ASN A 215 -7.88 8.50 -3.89
CA ASN A 215 -8.95 7.51 -3.66
C ASN A 215 -8.56 6.49 -2.60
N PHE A 216 -7.29 6.06 -2.59
CA PHE A 216 -6.77 5.16 -1.56
C PHE A 216 -6.80 5.83 -0.17
N GLN A 217 -6.43 7.11 -0.08
CA GLN A 217 -6.53 7.89 1.16
C GLN A 217 -7.99 8.01 1.65
N ARG A 218 -8.93 8.33 0.74
CA ARG A 218 -10.36 8.44 1.05
C ARG A 218 -10.97 7.12 1.52
N LEU A 219 -10.43 5.98 1.07
CA LEU A 219 -10.86 4.65 1.54
C LEU A 219 -10.27 4.30 2.93
N LEU A 220 -9.03 4.72 3.19
CA LEU A 220 -8.35 4.44 4.45
C LEU A 220 -8.96 5.19 5.63
N GLU A 221 -9.47 6.39 5.42
CA GLU A 221 -10.09 7.21 6.48
C GLU A 221 -11.29 6.50 7.16
N PRO A 222 -12.37 6.09 6.46
CA PRO A 222 -13.49 5.40 7.07
C PRO A 222 -13.10 4.03 7.64
N LEU A 223 -12.14 3.33 7.01
CA LEU A 223 -11.64 2.06 7.53
C LEU A 223 -10.91 2.25 8.88
N SER A 224 -10.11 3.31 8.99
CA SER A 224 -9.40 3.65 10.24
C SER A 224 -10.39 4.00 11.35
N VAL A 225 -11.40 4.80 11.04
CA VAL A 225 -12.47 5.14 12.00
C VAL A 225 -13.25 3.90 12.42
N LEU A 226 -13.55 2.98 11.51
CA LEU A 226 -14.26 1.73 11.84
C LEU A 226 -13.43 0.84 12.78
N ILE A 227 -12.13 0.69 12.51
CA ILE A 227 -11.21 -0.11 13.34
C ILE A 227 -11.12 0.51 14.74
N VAL A 228 -10.84 1.82 14.82
CA VAL A 228 -10.70 2.52 16.11
C VAL A 228 -12.02 2.55 16.86
N GLY A 229 -13.12 2.86 16.19
CA GLY A 229 -14.47 2.88 16.77
C GLY A 229 -14.88 1.50 17.30
N GLY A 230 -14.59 0.43 16.55
CA GLY A 230 -14.79 -0.94 17.02
C GLY A 230 -13.94 -1.26 18.24
N MET A 231 -12.70 -0.78 18.28
CA MET A 231 -11.82 -0.98 19.43
C MET A 231 -12.29 -0.20 20.67
N VAL A 232 -12.72 1.04 20.51
CA VAL A 232 -13.32 1.85 21.60
C VAL A 232 -14.62 1.24 22.08
N ALA A 233 -15.48 0.75 21.19
CA ALA A 233 -16.71 0.05 21.56
C ALA A 233 -16.42 -1.22 22.36
N ALA A 234 -15.42 -2.00 21.95
CA ALA A 234 -14.95 -3.16 22.71
C ALA A 234 -14.43 -2.74 24.10
N MET A 235 -13.66 -1.66 24.20
CA MET A 235 -13.23 -1.09 25.49
C MET A 235 -14.42 -0.71 26.36
N LEU A 236 -15.41 -0.01 25.82
CA LEU A 236 -16.62 0.36 26.56
C LEU A 236 -17.37 -0.87 27.08
N LEU A 237 -17.50 -1.93 26.28
CA LEU A 237 -18.12 -3.18 26.75
C LEU A 237 -17.34 -3.80 27.91
N VAL A 238 -16.01 -3.86 27.81
CA VAL A 238 -15.12 -4.36 28.87
C VAL A 238 -15.30 -3.58 30.17
N LEU A 239 -15.47 -2.25 30.09
CA LEU A 239 -15.54 -1.37 31.25
C LEU A 239 -16.96 -1.23 31.83
N MET A 240 -18.00 -1.21 30.99
CA MET A 240 -19.38 -0.96 31.40
C MET A 240 -20.12 -2.24 31.80
N LEU A 241 -19.83 -3.39 31.18
CA LEU A 241 -20.49 -4.65 31.55
C LEU A 241 -20.34 -4.97 33.05
N PRO A 242 -19.15 -4.84 33.68
CA PRO A 242 -19.00 -5.07 35.10
C PRO A 242 -19.83 -4.06 35.93
N VAL A 243 -19.80 -2.79 35.57
CA VAL A 243 -20.54 -1.73 36.28
C VAL A 243 -22.05 -2.00 36.26
N LEU A 244 -22.61 -2.34 35.09
CA LEU A 244 -24.04 -2.65 34.95
C LEU A 244 -24.46 -3.89 35.74
N GLN A 245 -23.56 -4.86 35.90
CA GLN A 245 -23.84 -6.07 36.67
C GLN A 245 -23.78 -5.80 38.17
N LEU A 246 -22.80 -5.03 38.64
CA LEU A 246 -22.76 -4.59 40.04
C LEU A 246 -24.00 -3.79 40.40
N ALA A 247 -24.45 -2.89 39.52
CA ALA A 247 -25.65 -2.09 39.72
C ALA A 247 -26.97 -2.90 39.75
N ARG A 248 -26.99 -4.16 39.29
CA ARG A 248 -28.14 -5.07 39.41
C ARG A 248 -28.13 -5.91 40.69
N VAL A 249 -26.98 -6.01 41.35
CA VAL A 249 -26.81 -6.76 42.61
C VAL A 249 -27.17 -5.89 43.81
N PHE A 250 -26.98 -4.57 43.69
CA PHE A 250 -27.57 -3.56 44.58
C PHE A 250 -29.02 -3.26 44.18
#